data_AF-A0AA35TWG7-F1
#
_entry.id   AF-A0AA35TWG7-F1
#
_cell.length_a   1.000
_cell.length_b   1.000
_cell.length_c   1.000
_cell.angle_alpha   90.00
_cell.angle_beta   90.00
_cell.angle_gamma   90.00
#
_symmetry.space_group_name_H-M   'P 1'
#
loop_
_entity.id
_entity.type
_entity.pdbx_description
1 polymer ?
#
loop_
_entity_poly.entity_id
_entity_poly.type
_entity_poly.pdbx_seq_one_letter_code
_entity_poly.pdbx_strand_id
1 'polypeptide(L)'
;MHIVEYFQLDFELSVNDPPMNLTLNGSFYGSYMTFALRLTRTCLPLYYGDNCSIYCKPEDSDGGHYTCLSNGTKQCLPGYQNTSTDCTTCVPATGCSEFLTTKLYNIAI
;
A
#
# COMPACT_ATOMS: atom_id res chain seq x y z
N MET A 1 -30.17 -22.16 -41.05
CA MET A 1 -29.83 -22.74 -39.74
C MET A 1 -29.03 -21.68 -38.99
N HIS A 2 -29.69 -20.92 -38.12
CA HIS A 2 -29.04 -19.90 -37.30
C HIS A 2 -28.79 -20.49 -35.93
N ILE A 3 -27.52 -20.72 -35.60
CA ILE A 3 -27.10 -21.07 -34.25
C ILE A 3 -26.94 -19.73 -33.55
N VAL A 4 -27.89 -19.37 -32.69
CA VAL A 4 -27.69 -18.27 -31.75
C VAL A 4 -27.71 -18.90 -30.36
N GLU A 5 -26.60 -19.46 -29.95
CA GLU A 5 -26.38 -19.89 -28.57
C GLU A 5 -25.90 -18.67 -27.78
N TYR A 6 -26.85 -17.82 -27.38
CA TYR A 6 -26.58 -16.81 -26.38
C TYR A 6 -26.37 -17.53 -25.04
N PHE A 7 -25.20 -17.34 -24.44
CA PHE A 7 -24.93 -17.77 -23.07
C PHE A 7 -24.74 -16.52 -22.21
N GLN A 8 -25.50 -16.42 -21.13
CA GLN A 8 -25.50 -15.27 -20.25
C GLN A 8 -24.55 -15.54 -19.08
N LEU A 9 -23.57 -14.67 -18.90
CA LEU A 9 -22.66 -14.69 -17.75
C LEU A 9 -23.07 -13.61 -16.76
N ASP A 10 -23.70 -14.03 -15.66
CA ASP A 10 -23.99 -13.15 -14.53
C ASP A 10 -22.90 -13.39 -13.46
N PHE A 11 -22.13 -12.35 -13.13
CA PHE A 11 -21.15 -12.39 -12.03
C PHE A 11 -21.52 -11.33 -10.99
N GLU A 12 -21.63 -11.75 -9.74
CA GLU A 12 -21.86 -10.85 -8.60
C GLU A 12 -20.54 -10.63 -7.87
N LEU A 13 -20.02 -9.39 -7.94
CA LEU A 13 -18.83 -8.99 -7.21
C LEU A 13 -19.27 -8.30 -5.92
N SER A 14 -19.23 -9.02 -4.81
CA SER A 14 -19.43 -8.44 -3.48
C SER A 14 -18.16 -7.67 -3.07
N VAL A 15 -18.19 -6.35 -3.21
CA VAL A 15 -17.13 -5.45 -2.73
C VAL A 15 -17.57 -4.86 -1.40
N ASN A 16 -17.22 -5.54 -0.30
CA ASN A 16 -17.47 -5.01 1.04
C ASN A 16 -16.34 -4.01 1.41
N ASP A 17 -16.47 -2.75 0.92
CA ASP A 17 -15.71 -1.52 1.30
C ASP A 17 -14.23 -1.37 0.82
N PRO A 18 -13.66 -0.14 0.65
CA PRO A 18 -12.78 0.27 -0.47
C PRO A 18 -11.32 0.56 -0.04
N PRO A 19 -10.37 0.95 -0.93
CA PRO A 19 -10.46 1.15 -2.37
C PRO A 19 -9.52 0.26 -3.22
N MET A 20 -10.04 -0.30 -4.31
CA MET A 20 -9.32 -1.25 -5.16
C MET A 20 -9.65 -1.08 -6.65
N ASN A 21 -8.73 -1.54 -7.49
CA ASN A 21 -8.94 -1.71 -8.93
C ASN A 21 -9.28 -3.17 -9.22
N LEU A 22 -10.32 -3.36 -10.04
CA LEU A 22 -10.70 -4.66 -10.56
C LEU A 22 -10.34 -4.75 -12.05
N THR A 23 -9.61 -5.80 -12.43
CA THR A 23 -9.30 -6.05 -13.84
C THR A 23 -9.81 -7.43 -14.23
N LEU A 24 -10.61 -7.46 -15.30
CA LEU A 24 -11.09 -8.67 -15.94
C LEU A 24 -10.38 -8.81 -17.29
N ASN A 25 -9.58 -9.86 -17.43
CA ASN A 25 -8.98 -10.21 -18.72
C ASN A 25 -9.66 -11.47 -19.25
N GLY A 26 -10.23 -11.38 -20.46
CA GLY A 26 -10.84 -12.50 -21.15
C GLY A 26 -10.00 -12.95 -22.34
N SER A 27 -9.94 -14.25 -22.61
CA SER A 27 -9.34 -14.80 -23.84
C SER A 27 -10.25 -15.87 -24.40
N PHE A 28 -10.66 -15.74 -25.67
CA PHE A 28 -11.61 -16.67 -26.29
C PHE A 28 -10.98 -17.38 -27.50
N TYR A 29 -11.13 -18.70 -27.60
CA TYR A 29 -10.45 -19.52 -28.62
C TYR A 29 -11.37 -20.58 -29.25
N GLY A 30 -11.93 -20.37 -30.43
CA GLY A 30 -12.58 -21.47 -31.15
C GLY A 30 -13.35 -21.06 -32.39
N SER A 31 -13.71 -22.04 -33.21
CA SER A 31 -14.61 -21.85 -34.36
C SER A 31 -16.05 -21.56 -33.92
N TYR A 32 -16.47 -22.07 -32.76
CA TYR A 32 -17.73 -21.75 -32.06
C TYR A 32 -17.59 -21.75 -30.52
N MET A 33 -16.47 -21.21 -30.00
CA MET A 33 -16.22 -20.76 -28.60
C MET A 33 -15.30 -21.62 -27.68
N THR A 34 -14.30 -20.95 -27.09
CA THR A 34 -13.64 -21.26 -25.79
C THR A 34 -13.53 -19.93 -25.04
N PHE A 35 -13.54 -19.91 -23.70
CA PHE A 35 -13.30 -18.70 -22.90
C PHE A 35 -12.36 -18.97 -21.72
N ALA A 36 -11.50 -18.00 -21.41
CA ALA A 36 -10.64 -17.98 -20.24
C ALA A 36 -10.78 -16.60 -19.60
N LEU A 37 -11.16 -16.56 -18.33
CA LEU A 37 -11.27 -15.32 -17.56
C LEU A 37 -10.20 -15.31 -16.48
N ARG A 38 -9.50 -14.18 -16.34
CA ARG A 38 -8.62 -13.91 -15.22
C ARG A 38 -9.12 -12.68 -14.49
N LEU A 39 -9.53 -12.89 -13.25
CA LEU A 39 -9.87 -11.83 -12.31
C LEU A 39 -8.64 -11.51 -11.46
N THR A 40 -8.24 -10.24 -11.44
CA THR A 40 -7.19 -9.77 -10.53
C THR A 40 -7.68 -8.58 -9.74
N ARG A 41 -7.40 -8.61 -8.43
CA ARG A 41 -7.68 -7.53 -7.49
C ARG A 41 -6.36 -6.88 -7.09
N THR A 42 -6.31 -5.56 -7.18
CA THR A 42 -5.16 -4.77 -6.76
C THR A 42 -5.66 -3.59 -5.93
N CYS A 43 -5.00 -3.29 -4.81
CA CYS A 43 -5.35 -2.10 -4.03
C CYS A 43 -5.03 -0.81 -4.81
N LEU A 44 -5.76 0.27 -4.52
CA LEU A 44 -5.35 1.59 -5.00
C LEU A 44 -3.98 1.98 -4.45
N PRO A 45 -3.28 2.94 -5.08
CA PRO A 45 -2.04 3.47 -4.55
C PRO A 45 -2.18 3.87 -3.08
N LEU A 46 -1.17 3.53 -2.27
CA LEU A 46 -1.09 3.81 -0.83
C LEU A 46 -2.03 2.98 0.07
N TYR A 47 -2.81 2.05 -0.49
CA TYR A 47 -3.63 1.12 0.28
C TYR A 47 -3.07 -0.30 0.24
N TYR A 48 -3.16 -1.00 1.36
CA TYR A 48 -2.54 -2.30 1.58
C TYR A 48 -3.41 -3.22 2.46
N GLY A 49 -2.93 -4.44 2.65
CA GLY A 49 -3.60 -5.49 3.42
C GLY A 49 -4.60 -6.29 2.59
N ASP A 50 -5.09 -7.38 3.17
CA ASP A 50 -5.94 -8.35 2.46
C ASP A 50 -7.26 -7.76 1.96
N ASN A 51 -7.72 -6.64 2.54
CA ASN A 51 -8.94 -5.94 2.15
C ASN A 51 -8.69 -4.51 1.67
N CYS A 52 -7.44 -4.13 1.39
CA CYS A 52 -7.08 -2.76 1.00
C CYS A 52 -7.54 -1.67 1.99
N SER A 53 -7.72 -2.02 3.26
CA SER A 53 -8.22 -1.11 4.30
C SER A 53 -7.11 -0.37 5.04
N ILE A 54 -5.84 -0.76 4.84
CA ILE A 54 -4.70 -0.15 5.51
C ILE A 54 -4.14 0.94 4.62
N TYR A 55 -4.40 2.20 4.96
CA TYR A 55 -3.77 3.35 4.30
C TYR A 55 -2.38 3.60 4.87
N CYS A 56 -1.38 3.67 3.99
CA CYS A 56 -0.03 4.06 4.36
C CYS A 56 0.62 4.88 3.23
N LYS A 57 0.98 6.12 3.56
CA LYS A 57 1.74 7.01 2.68
C LYS A 57 3.13 7.21 3.28
N PRO A 58 4.22 6.88 2.57
CA PRO A 58 5.56 7.17 3.03
C PRO A 58 5.73 8.68 3.28
N GLU A 59 6.39 9.01 4.38
CA GLU A 59 6.60 10.39 4.82
C GLU A 59 7.97 10.53 5.49
N ASP A 60 8.60 11.69 5.26
CA ASP A 60 9.86 12.08 5.89
C ASP A 60 9.80 13.58 6.20
N SER A 61 9.03 13.92 7.22
CA SER A 61 8.77 15.29 7.68
C SER A 61 8.66 15.32 9.21
N ASP A 62 8.52 16.50 9.81
CA ASP A 62 8.28 16.63 11.26
C ASP A 62 7.02 15.87 11.73
N GLY A 63 6.09 15.58 10.82
CA GLY A 63 4.89 14.78 11.07
C GLY A 63 5.11 13.27 11.01
N GLY A 64 6.25 12.80 10.51
CA GLY A 64 6.62 11.39 10.55
C GLY A 64 7.78 11.00 9.63
N HIS A 65 8.54 10.00 10.07
CA HIS A 65 9.75 9.51 9.40
C HIS A 65 9.66 8.00 9.15
N TYR A 66 8.92 7.61 8.12
CA TYR A 66 8.65 6.20 7.84
C TYR A 66 8.38 5.88 6.36
N THR A 67 8.64 4.62 6.03
CA THR A 67 8.22 3.99 4.78
C THR A 67 7.10 2.99 5.03
N CYS A 68 6.43 2.55 3.97
CA CYS A 68 5.35 1.58 4.06
C CYS A 68 5.82 0.21 3.55
N LEU A 69 5.64 -0.82 4.37
CA LEU A 69 5.88 -2.21 3.97
C LEU A 69 4.75 -2.71 3.06
N SER A 70 4.96 -3.87 2.42
CA SER A 70 4.00 -4.48 1.50
C SER A 70 2.63 -4.80 2.12
N ASN A 71 2.56 -4.96 3.44
CA ASN A 71 1.33 -5.17 4.20
C ASN A 71 0.70 -3.85 4.70
N GLY A 72 1.29 -2.68 4.38
CA GLY A 72 0.84 -1.37 4.84
C GLY A 72 1.32 -0.96 6.21
N THR A 73 2.10 -1.79 6.91
CA THR A 73 2.69 -1.38 8.18
C THR A 73 3.79 -0.36 7.97
N LYS A 74 3.91 0.59 8.90
CA LYS A 74 4.95 1.62 8.88
C LYS A 74 6.27 1.02 9.33
N GLN A 75 7.34 1.33 8.60
CA GLN A 75 8.71 1.03 8.98
C GLN A 75 9.44 2.36 9.17
N CYS A 76 9.90 2.64 10.39
CA CYS A 76 10.63 3.86 10.69
C CYS A 76 11.94 3.95 9.90
N LEU A 77 12.29 5.18 9.51
CA LEU A 77 13.59 5.49 8.92
C LEU A 77 14.71 5.31 9.96
N PRO A 78 15.97 5.11 9.53
CA PRO A 78 17.11 5.04 10.44
C PRO A 78 17.16 6.26 11.38
N GLY A 79 17.43 6.00 12.67
CA GLY A 79 17.40 7.03 13.70
C GLY A 79 16.03 7.24 14.35
N TYR A 80 14.93 6.83 13.72
CA TYR A 80 13.58 7.03 14.25
C TYR A 80 12.95 5.74 14.78
N GLN A 81 12.06 5.88 15.77
CA GLN A 81 11.34 4.77 16.39
C GLN A 81 9.89 5.12 16.69
N ASN A 82 9.13 4.08 17.08
CA ASN A 82 7.73 4.14 17.48
C ASN A 82 6.76 4.42 16.31
N THR A 83 6.25 3.34 15.70
CA THR A 83 5.27 3.38 14.61
C THR A 83 3.90 3.90 15.06
N SER A 84 3.59 3.85 16.36
CA SER A 84 2.32 4.37 16.91
C SER A 84 2.31 5.90 16.97
N THR A 85 3.49 6.53 16.96
CA THR A 85 3.66 7.99 16.88
C THR A 85 4.20 8.40 15.51
N ASP A 86 3.89 7.63 14.46
CA ASP A 86 4.35 7.90 13.09
C ASP A 86 5.87 8.10 12.96
N CYS A 87 6.63 7.38 13.78
CA CYS A 87 8.09 7.44 13.80
C CYS A 87 8.66 8.85 14.05
N THR A 88 7.96 9.67 14.82
CA THR A 88 8.42 11.02 15.21
C THR A 88 9.46 11.00 16.33
N THR A 89 9.65 9.87 17.02
CA THR A 89 10.62 9.79 18.12
C THR A 89 12.02 9.54 17.56
N CYS A 90 12.90 10.53 17.70
CA CYS A 90 14.31 10.38 17.39
C CYS A 90 15.04 9.56 18.47
N VAL A 91 15.92 8.67 18.03
CA VAL A 91 16.81 7.87 18.88
C VAL A 91 18.27 8.26 18.59
N PRO A 92 18.90 9.04 19.51
CA PRO A 92 20.25 9.55 19.34
C PRO A 92 21.32 8.47 19.13
N ALA A 93 21.11 7.27 19.69
CA ALA A 93 22.04 6.14 19.57
C ALA A 93 22.15 5.58 18.14
N THR A 94 21.13 5.78 17.31
CA THR A 94 21.04 5.29 15.92
C THR A 94 21.11 6.41 14.89
N GLY A 95 21.27 7.65 15.33
CA GLY A 95 21.53 8.82 14.50
C GLY A 95 20.30 9.42 13.86
N CYS A 96 19.71 10.43 14.51
CA CYS A 96 19.06 11.52 13.78
C CYS A 96 20.00 12.72 13.86
N SER A 97 20.09 13.49 12.78
CA SER A 97 20.87 14.72 12.77
C SER A 97 20.14 15.80 13.56
N GLU A 98 20.15 15.69 14.89
CA GLU A 98 19.85 16.86 15.71
C GLU A 98 21.04 17.82 15.63
N PHE A 99 20.77 18.95 15.01
CA PHE A 99 21.55 20.17 14.93
C PHE A 99 21.78 20.83 16.32
N LEU A 100 22.00 20.06 17.40
CA LEU A 100 22.08 20.57 18.78
C LEU A 100 23.12 19.89 19.68
N THR A 101 24.30 19.52 19.18
CA THR A 101 25.45 19.16 20.05
C THR A 101 26.54 20.23 20.14
N THR A 102 26.46 21.33 19.39
CA THR A 102 27.48 22.40 19.42
C THR A 102 27.14 23.65 20.24
N LYS A 103 25.99 23.70 20.94
CA LYS A 103 25.61 24.88 21.75
C LYS A 103 25.66 24.70 23.27
N LEU A 104 26.10 23.55 23.79
CA LEU A 104 26.34 23.36 25.23
C LEU A 104 27.77 22.95 25.60
N TYR A 105 28.69 22.80 24.65
CA TYR A 105 30.13 22.59 24.94
C TYR A 105 30.94 23.89 25.05
N ASN A 106 30.32 25.07 24.89
CA ASN A 106 31.01 26.36 25.02
C ASN A 106 30.53 27.20 26.22
N ILE A 107 29.94 26.58 27.25
CA ILE A 107 29.67 27.23 28.55
C ILE A 107 30.39 26.46 29.67
N ALA A 108 31.63 26.06 29.39
CA ALA A 108 32.52 25.47 30.38
C ALA A 108 33.98 25.91 30.13
N ILE A 109 34.21 27.22 29.96
CA ILE A 109 35.49 27.89 30.25
C ILE A 109 35.16 29.31 30.75
#